data_AF-A0A7X2BRT8-F1
#
_entry.id   AF-A0A7X2BRT8-F1
#
_cell.length_a   1.000
_cell.length_b   1.000
_cell.length_c   1.000
_cell.angle_alpha   90.00
_cell.angle_beta   90.00
_cell.angle_gamma   90.00
#
_symmetry.space_group_name_H-M   'P 1'
#
loop_
_entity.id
_entity.type
_entity.pdbx_description
1 polymer ?
#
loop_
_entity_poly.entity_id
_entity_poly.type
_entity_poly.pdbx_seq_one_letter_code
_entity_poly.pdbx_strand_id
1 'polypeptide(L)'
;ASTVQSLQSISANRVRLHLPDSQQSTARHTFDDWLNRDQRSESIGEYLDILGRLLRGGDGGFTYSGRYFQLENAGYARRDLPAPAIVLNDSQSPALIASQAQVCLLRAAPPAQLRQAIER
;
A
#
# COMPACT_ATOMS: atom_id res chain seq x y z
N ALA A 1 5.07 9.21 -1.25
CA ALA A 1 4.21 10.15 -2.01
C ALA A 1 4.97 10.92 -3.09
N SER A 2 6.00 11.73 -2.77
CA SER A 2 6.73 12.54 -3.76
C SER A 2 7.27 11.74 -4.97
N THR A 3 7.98 10.64 -4.73
CA THR A 3 8.49 9.75 -5.80
C THR A 3 7.37 9.24 -6.71
N VAL A 4 6.25 8.82 -6.12
CA VAL A 4 5.08 8.32 -6.85
C VAL A 4 4.52 9.40 -7.76
N GLN A 5 4.44 10.65 -7.29
CA GLN A 5 3.96 11.76 -8.11
C GLN A 5 4.90 12.07 -9.28
N SER A 6 6.21 12.06 -9.05
CA SER A 6 7.20 12.22 -10.12
C SER A 6 7.05 11.12 -11.17
N LEU A 7 6.90 9.86 -10.74
CA LEU A 7 6.68 8.73 -11.64
C LEU A 7 5.36 8.84 -12.41
N GLN A 8 4.26 9.24 -11.77
CA GLN A 8 2.98 9.49 -12.46
C GLN A 8 3.14 10.58 -13.52
N SER A 9 3.85 11.66 -13.20
CA SER A 9 4.09 12.76 -14.13
C SER A 9 4.87 12.32 -15.37
N ILE A 10 5.99 11.63 -15.21
CA ILE A 10 6.84 11.23 -16.35
C ILE A 10 6.25 10.06 -17.14
N SER A 11 5.41 9.25 -16.51
CA SER A 11 4.76 8.10 -17.15
C SER A 11 3.39 8.40 -17.72
N ALA A 12 2.93 9.66 -17.66
CA ALA A 12 1.56 10.03 -18.04
C ALA A 12 0.51 9.13 -17.38
N ASN A 13 0.56 9.05 -16.05
CA ASN A 13 -0.39 8.35 -15.17
C ASN A 13 -0.42 6.81 -15.33
N ARG A 14 0.70 6.18 -15.70
CA ARG A 14 0.80 4.72 -15.91
C ARG A 14 1.40 3.93 -14.75
N VAL A 15 1.55 4.55 -13.58
CA VAL A 15 2.10 3.85 -12.40
C VAL A 15 1.02 2.99 -11.74
N ARG A 16 1.42 1.79 -11.30
CA ARG A 16 0.70 0.99 -10.29
C ARG A 16 1.64 0.72 -9.12
N LEU A 17 1.14 0.84 -7.91
CA LEU A 17 1.92 0.57 -6.69
C LEU A 17 1.66 -0.85 -6.26
N HIS A 18 2.64 -1.73 -6.48
CA HIS A 18 2.55 -3.13 -6.08
C HIS A 18 3.32 -3.34 -4.78
N LEU A 19 2.65 -3.89 -3.77
CA LEU A 19 3.33 -4.36 -2.57
C LEU A 19 3.68 -5.85 -2.77
N PRO A 20 4.96 -6.20 -2.86
CA PRO A 20 5.37 -7.58 -3.07
C PRO A 20 5.08 -8.45 -1.84
N ASP A 21 5.21 -9.77 -2.01
CA ASP A 21 5.01 -10.74 -0.94
C ASP A 21 5.92 -10.43 0.26
N SER A 22 5.28 -10.27 1.43
CA SER A 22 5.95 -10.03 2.71
C SER A 22 6.88 -11.17 3.17
N GLN A 23 6.85 -12.31 2.48
CA GLN A 23 7.67 -13.49 2.76
C GLN A 23 8.91 -13.59 1.86
N GLN A 24 8.96 -12.85 0.74
CA GLN A 24 10.02 -12.95 -0.28
C GLN A 24 10.96 -11.75 -0.28
N SER A 25 10.69 -10.71 0.51
CA SER A 25 11.56 -9.53 0.61
C SER A 25 12.89 -9.88 1.29
N THR A 26 13.92 -10.10 0.50
CA THR A 26 15.33 -10.19 0.94
C THR A 26 15.87 -8.87 1.49
N ALA A 27 15.15 -7.76 1.27
CA ALA A 27 15.35 -6.48 1.94
C ALA A 27 14.82 -6.54 3.39
N ARG A 28 15.32 -7.50 4.17
CA ARG A 28 14.94 -7.74 5.56
C ARG A 28 15.68 -6.84 6.55
N HIS A 29 16.35 -5.81 6.06
CA HIS A 29 17.29 -5.06 6.87
C HIS A 29 16.59 -3.89 7.57
N THR A 30 16.39 -4.09 8.88
CA THR A 30 16.72 -3.21 10.02
C THR A 30 15.55 -2.78 10.93
N PHE A 31 14.31 -2.64 10.45
CA PHE A 31 13.17 -2.20 11.29
C PHE A 31 12.09 -3.29 11.51
N ASP A 32 11.87 -4.13 10.51
CA ASP A 32 10.76 -5.11 10.48
C ASP A 32 11.13 -6.48 11.10
N ASP A 33 12.38 -6.68 11.50
CA ASP A 33 12.86 -7.95 12.08
C ASP A 33 12.21 -8.28 13.44
N TRP A 34 11.69 -7.26 14.13
CA TRP A 34 11.08 -7.40 15.46
C TRP A 34 9.55 -7.52 15.41
N LEU A 35 8.94 -7.32 14.23
CA LEU A 35 7.49 -7.37 14.08
C LEU A 35 7.04 -8.77 13.65
N ASN A 36 6.04 -9.30 14.34
CA ASN A 36 5.38 -10.52 13.91
C ASN A 36 4.52 -10.26 12.65
N ARG A 37 3.92 -11.32 12.08
CA ARG A 37 3.12 -11.22 10.84
C ARG A 37 1.98 -10.19 10.97
N ASP A 38 1.27 -10.19 12.10
CA ASP A 38 0.10 -9.34 12.30
C ASP A 38 0.53 -7.89 12.47
N GLN A 39 1.56 -7.63 13.27
CA GLN A 39 2.13 -6.30 13.46
C GLN A 39 2.66 -5.71 12.14
N ARG A 40 3.28 -6.53 11.28
CA ARG A 40 3.68 -6.09 9.93
C ARG A 40 2.47 -5.71 9.10
N SER A 41 1.40 -6.50 9.14
CA SER A 41 0.16 -6.15 8.43
C SER A 41 -0.46 -4.85 8.95
N GLU A 42 -0.43 -4.60 10.25
CA GLU A 42 -0.91 -3.34 10.85
C GLU A 42 -0.05 -2.15 10.39
N SER A 43 1.28 -2.28 10.46
CA SER A 43 2.23 -1.26 10.02
C SER A 43 2.06 -0.92 8.54
N ILE A 44 1.93 -1.93 7.67
CA ILE A 44 1.63 -1.72 6.25
C ILE A 44 0.28 -1.01 6.08
N GLY A 45 -0.73 -1.37 6.86
CA GLY A 45 -2.04 -0.72 6.86
C GLY A 45 -1.94 0.78 7.16
N GLU A 46 -1.22 1.15 8.22
CA GLU A 46 -0.99 2.56 8.56
C GLU A 46 -0.24 3.30 7.45
N TYR A 47 0.81 2.69 6.89
CA TYR A 47 1.57 3.26 5.80
C TYR A 47 0.70 3.53 4.56
N LEU A 48 -0.15 2.56 4.17
CA LEU A 48 -1.03 2.70 3.00
C LEU A 48 -2.13 3.75 3.24
N ASP A 49 -2.65 3.87 4.46
CA ASP A 49 -3.58 4.95 4.81
C ASP A 49 -2.91 6.33 4.69
N ILE A 50 -1.74 6.51 5.31
CA ILE A 50 -0.94 7.75 5.19
C ILE A 50 -0.67 8.08 3.71
N LEU A 51 -0.21 7.09 2.95
CA LEU A 51 0.10 7.26 1.53
C LEU A 51 -1.15 7.65 0.74
N GLY A 52 -2.28 7.00 0.99
CA GLY A 52 -3.57 7.30 0.36
C GLY A 52 -4.05 8.72 0.68
N ARG A 53 -3.91 9.17 1.93
CA ARG A 53 -4.23 10.55 2.34
C ARG A 53 -3.34 11.57 1.63
N LEU A 54 -2.03 11.34 1.59
CA LEU A 54 -1.10 12.21 0.87
C LEU A 54 -1.47 12.29 -0.63
N LEU A 55 -1.76 11.15 -1.28
CA LEU A 55 -2.03 11.11 -2.72
C LEU A 55 -3.40 11.68 -3.12
N ARG A 56 -4.45 11.46 -2.31
CA ARG A 56 -5.78 12.09 -2.51
C ARG A 56 -5.76 13.58 -2.19
N GLY A 57 -4.85 13.99 -1.30
CA GLY A 57 -4.65 15.34 -0.83
C GLY A 57 -5.81 15.88 0.02
N GLY A 58 -5.64 17.11 0.45
CA GLY A 58 -6.54 17.94 1.24
C GLY A 58 -5.92 19.32 1.39
N ASP A 59 -6.71 20.33 1.73
CA ASP A 59 -6.18 21.68 1.96
C ASP A 59 -5.42 21.70 3.28
N GLY A 60 -4.09 21.85 3.21
CA GLY A 60 -3.19 21.84 4.36
C GLY A 60 -2.55 20.47 4.64
N GLY A 61 -1.49 20.47 5.46
CA GLY A 61 -0.91 19.22 5.97
C GLY A 61 -1.82 18.57 7.03
N PHE A 62 -1.61 17.30 7.31
CA PHE A 62 -2.38 16.56 8.32
C PHE A 62 -1.48 15.94 9.40
N THR A 63 -2.00 15.83 10.61
CA THR A 63 -1.35 15.05 11.68
C THR A 63 -1.84 13.60 11.63
N TYR A 64 -0.92 12.67 11.84
CA TYR A 64 -1.20 11.24 11.92
C TYR A 64 -0.64 10.69 13.23
N SER A 65 -1.48 10.03 14.01
CA SER A 65 -1.09 9.41 15.28
C SER A 65 -1.51 7.95 15.26
N GLY A 66 -0.66 7.12 14.65
CA GLY A 66 -0.80 5.67 14.62
C GLY A 66 0.08 4.98 15.66
N ARG A 67 0.01 3.65 15.68
CA ARG A 67 0.88 2.79 16.51
C ARG A 67 2.30 2.73 15.96
N TYR A 68 2.44 2.75 14.63
CA TYR A 68 3.74 2.55 13.96
C TYR A 68 4.27 3.86 13.37
N PHE A 69 3.38 4.77 12.97
CA PHE A 69 3.78 6.05 12.40
C PHE A 69 3.17 7.23 13.18
N GLN A 70 4.00 8.24 13.39
CA GLN A 70 3.57 9.52 13.94
C GLN A 70 4.09 10.64 13.04
N LEU A 71 3.18 11.49 12.57
CA LEU A 71 3.47 12.59 11.66
C LEU A 71 2.80 13.85 12.16
N GLU A 72 3.51 14.97 12.09
CA GLU A 72 2.95 16.29 12.34
C GLU A 72 3.00 17.10 11.05
N ASN A 73 1.90 17.77 10.71
CA ASN A 73 1.78 18.60 9.50
C ASN A 73 2.27 17.89 8.21
N ALA A 74 1.91 16.62 8.06
CA ALA A 74 2.28 15.79 6.92
C ALA A 74 1.69 16.36 5.63
N GLY A 75 2.56 16.70 4.70
CA GLY A 75 2.18 17.23 3.40
C GLY A 75 3.37 17.21 2.44
N TYR A 76 3.09 17.48 1.17
CA TYR A 76 4.13 17.65 0.15
C TYR A 76 3.61 18.56 -0.95
N ALA A 77 4.53 19.15 -1.73
CA ALA A 77 4.17 19.92 -2.91
C ALA A 77 3.45 19.03 -3.92
N ARG A 78 2.13 19.18 -4.02
CA ARG A 78 1.26 18.28 -4.79
C ARG A 78 0.95 18.88 -6.16
N ARG A 79 1.11 18.06 -7.20
CA ARG A 79 0.53 18.24 -8.54
C ARG A 79 -0.84 17.57 -8.61
N ASP A 80 -1.74 18.14 -9.39
CA ASP A 80 -3.05 17.56 -9.69
C ASP A 80 -2.90 16.37 -10.65
N LEU A 81 -2.61 15.21 -10.05
CA LEU A 81 -2.41 13.94 -10.74
C LEU A 81 -3.23 12.86 -10.04
N PRO A 82 -3.84 11.92 -10.77
CA PRO A 82 -4.60 10.83 -10.17
C PRO A 82 -3.69 9.95 -9.31
N ALA A 83 -4.22 9.53 -8.16
CA ALA A 83 -3.55 8.56 -7.31
C ALA A 83 -3.43 7.21 -8.06
N PRO A 84 -2.24 6.60 -8.13
CA PRO A 84 -2.09 5.28 -8.76
C PRO A 84 -2.80 4.20 -7.95
N ALA A 85 -3.28 3.17 -8.66
CA ALA A 85 -3.89 2.02 -8.03
C ALA A 85 -2.87 1.23 -7.18
N ILE A 86 -3.30 0.86 -5.98
CA ILE A 86 -2.62 -0.04 -5.06
C ILE A 86 -3.00 -1.47 -5.42
N VAL A 87 -1.98 -2.28 -5.64
CA VAL A 87 -2.08 -3.69 -6.01
C VAL A 87 -1.44 -4.51 -4.89
N LEU A 88 -2.23 -5.40 -4.27
CA LEU A 88 -1.77 -6.29 -3.21
C LEU A 88 -1.86 -7.75 -3.68
N ASN A 89 -0.99 -8.61 -3.14
CA ASN A 89 -1.07 -10.06 -3.38
C ASN A 89 -2.03 -10.73 -2.37
N ASP A 90 -2.56 -11.89 -2.75
CA ASP A 90 -3.38 -12.77 -1.90
C ASP A 90 -2.66 -13.33 -0.65
N SER A 91 -1.35 -13.12 -0.56
CA SER A 91 -0.51 -13.49 0.59
C SER A 91 -0.61 -12.48 1.74
N GLN A 92 -1.11 -11.28 1.47
CA GLN A 92 -1.34 -10.24 2.48
C GLN A 92 -2.57 -10.59 3.35
N SER A 93 -2.74 -9.90 4.48
CA SER A 93 -3.90 -10.17 5.34
C SER A 93 -5.22 -9.81 4.61
N PRO A 94 -6.30 -10.60 4.79
CA PRO A 94 -7.58 -10.30 4.15
C PRO A 94 -8.13 -8.92 4.49
N ALA A 95 -7.95 -8.48 5.75
CA ALA A 95 -8.39 -7.16 6.21
C ALA A 95 -7.63 -6.02 5.49
N LEU A 96 -6.33 -6.18 5.25
CA LEU A 96 -5.53 -5.20 4.52
C LEU A 96 -5.93 -5.15 3.03
N ILE A 97 -6.14 -6.31 2.41
CA ILE A 97 -6.61 -6.41 1.03
C ILE A 97 -7.96 -5.69 0.87
N ALA A 98 -8.93 -6.02 1.72
CA ALA A 98 -10.27 -5.45 1.65
C ALA A 98 -10.32 -3.93 1.87
N SER A 99 -9.42 -3.39 2.70
CA SER A 99 -9.42 -1.97 3.04
C SER A 99 -8.55 -1.10 2.12
N GLN A 100 -7.47 -1.63 1.54
CA GLN A 100 -6.46 -0.82 0.85
C GLN A 100 -6.28 -1.17 -0.63
N ALA A 101 -6.58 -2.39 -1.07
CA ALA A 101 -6.31 -2.81 -2.45
C ALA A 101 -7.39 -2.29 -3.42
N GLN A 102 -6.95 -1.81 -4.59
CA GLN A 102 -7.85 -1.64 -5.74
C GLN A 102 -7.82 -2.89 -6.64
N VAL A 103 -6.71 -3.63 -6.60
CA VAL A 103 -6.56 -4.91 -7.31
C VAL A 103 -5.87 -5.91 -6.38
N CYS A 104 -6.45 -7.10 -6.26
CA CYS A 104 -5.82 -8.24 -5.62
C CYS A 104 -5.23 -9.18 -6.67
N LEU A 105 -3.94 -9.51 -6.56
CA LEU A 105 -3.29 -10.50 -7.41
C LEU A 105 -3.29 -11.87 -6.71
N LEU A 106 -3.94 -12.83 -7.35
CA LEU A 106 -3.97 -14.22 -6.89
C LEU A 106 -2.79 -14.98 -7.47
N ARG A 107 -2.25 -15.93 -6.70
CA ARG A 107 -1.28 -16.88 -7.23
C ARG A 107 -1.89 -17.74 -8.32
N ALA A 108 -1.10 -18.06 -9.35
CA ALA A 108 -1.55 -18.89 -10.46
C ALA A 108 -1.98 -20.27 -9.96
N ALA A 109 -3.21 -20.67 -10.30
CA ALA A 109 -3.81 -21.93 -9.90
C ALA A 109 -4.83 -22.39 -10.97
N PRO A 110 -5.25 -23.67 -10.96
CA PRO A 110 -6.34 -24.14 -11.83
C PRO A 110 -7.62 -23.31 -11.67
N PRO A 111 -8.45 -23.13 -12.72
CA PRO A 111 -9.62 -22.25 -12.68
C PRO A 111 -10.61 -22.53 -11.53
N ALA A 112 -10.80 -23.79 -11.15
CA ALA A 112 -11.67 -24.16 -10.03
C ALA A 112 -11.16 -23.65 -8.68
N GLN A 113 -9.84 -23.65 -8.46
CA GLN A 113 -9.22 -23.14 -7.23
C GLN A 113 -9.24 -21.60 -7.22
N LEU A 114 -9.00 -20.96 -8.37
CA LEU A 114 -9.11 -19.51 -8.50
C LEU A 114 -10.53 -19.03 -8.18
N ARG A 115 -11.57 -19.72 -8.67
CA ARG A 115 -12.96 -19.38 -8.34
C ARG A 115 -13.19 -19.37 -6.83
N GLN A 116 -12.77 -20.44 -6.14
CA GLN A 116 -12.89 -20.52 -4.68
C GLN A 116 -12.11 -19.42 -3.95
N ALA A 117 -10.99 -18.94 -4.51
CA ALA A 117 -10.22 -17.86 -3.92
C ALA A 117 -10.87 -16.48 -4.13
N ILE A 118 -11.54 -16.27 -5.27
CA ILE A 118 -12.27 -15.03 -5.58
C ILE A 118 -13.55 -14.90 -4.76
N GLU A 119 -14.21 -16.01 -4.45
CA GLU A 119 -15.48 -16.05 -3.70
C GLU A 119 -15.32 -15.88 -2.18
N ARG A 120 -14.10 -15.92 -1.66
CA ARG A 120 -13.79 -15.70 -0.23
C ARG A 120 -13.65 -14.21 0.10
#